data_AF-G7NA32-F1
#
_entry.id   AF-G7NA32-F1
#
_cell.length_a   1.000
_cell.length_b   1.000
_cell.length_c   1.000
_cell.angle_alpha   90.00
_cell.angle_beta   90.00
_cell.angle_gamma   90.00
#
_symmetry.space_group_name_H-M   'P 1'
#
loop_
_entity.id
_entity.type
_entity.pdbx_description
1 polymer ?
#
loop_
_entity_poly.entity_id
_entity_poly.type
_entity_poly.pdbx_seq_one_letter_code
_entity_poly.pdbx_strand_id
1 'polypeptide(L)'
;MMPHIQHLKGAHSKNLFLKDKKKKNYWLVTVLHDRQINLNELAKQLGVGSGNLRFADETAMLEKLKVGQGCATPLALFCDDGDVKFVLDSAILEGGHEKVYFHPMTNAATMGLSPEDFLTFVKTTGHDPIILNFD
;
A
#
# COMPACT_ATOMS: atom_id res chain seq x y z
N MET A 1 -12.31 -9.24 6.68
CA MET A 1 -12.18 -9.90 5.36
C MET A 1 -13.54 -10.08 4.72
N MET A 2 -13.69 -9.76 3.43
CA MET A 2 -14.97 -9.81 2.73
C MET A 2 -15.41 -11.27 2.50
N PRO A 3 -16.70 -11.63 2.67
CA PRO A 3 -17.15 -13.02 2.58
C PRO A 3 -16.80 -13.74 1.27
N HIS A 4 -16.84 -13.03 0.14
CA HIS A 4 -16.68 -13.62 -1.19
C HIS A 4 -15.21 -13.94 -1.57
N ILE A 5 -14.21 -13.48 -0.82
CA ILE A 5 -12.78 -13.77 -1.05
C ILE A 5 -12.16 -14.68 0.01
N GLN A 6 -12.94 -15.17 0.99
CA GLN A 6 -12.41 -15.99 2.08
C GLN A 6 -11.80 -17.32 1.61
N HIS A 7 -12.21 -17.82 0.45
CA HIS A 7 -11.69 -19.05 -0.13
C HIS A 7 -10.29 -18.88 -0.75
N LEU A 8 -9.84 -17.64 -0.98
CA LEU A 8 -8.53 -17.34 -1.55
C LEU A 8 -7.47 -17.39 -0.44
N LYS A 9 -6.66 -18.45 -0.44
CA LYS A 9 -5.55 -18.63 0.50
C LYS A 9 -4.37 -17.74 0.12
N GLY A 10 -3.89 -16.94 1.06
CA GLY A 10 -2.75 -16.05 0.86
C GLY A 10 -2.89 -14.77 1.68
N ALA A 11 -1.99 -13.82 1.45
CA ALA A 11 -2.01 -12.53 2.13
C ALA A 11 -3.01 -11.60 1.45
N HIS A 12 -4.00 -11.13 2.20
CA HIS A 12 -4.89 -10.05 1.74
C HIS A 12 -4.38 -8.74 2.28
N SER A 13 -4.30 -7.72 1.42
CA SER A 13 -3.75 -6.42 1.81
C SER A 13 -4.83 -5.37 2.02
N LYS A 14 -4.45 -4.29 2.70
CA LYS A 14 -5.13 -3.00 2.62
C LYS A 14 -4.10 -1.90 2.40
N ASN A 15 -4.57 -0.77 1.87
CA ASN A 15 -3.72 0.30 1.39
C ASN A 15 -4.15 1.63 2.01
N LEU A 16 -3.18 2.35 2.57
CA LEU A 16 -3.39 3.68 3.13
C LEU A 16 -2.63 4.67 2.26
N PHE A 17 -3.36 5.57 1.61
CA PHE A 17 -2.76 6.69 0.90
C PHE A 17 -2.69 7.92 1.81
N LEU A 18 -1.47 8.27 2.21
CA LEU A 18 -1.18 9.27 3.23
C LEU A 18 -0.39 10.44 2.65
N LYS A 19 -0.46 11.58 3.33
CA LYS A 19 0.39 12.74 3.07
C LYS A 19 0.99 13.30 4.35
N ASP A 20 2.21 13.82 4.22
CA ASP A 20 2.83 14.63 5.26
C ASP A 20 2.12 16.01 5.34
N LYS A 21 1.81 16.46 6.56
CA LYS A 21 1.30 17.80 6.83
C LYS A 21 2.27 18.91 6.40
N LYS A 22 3.58 18.70 6.56
CA LYS A 22 4.61 19.75 6.40
C LYS A 22 5.26 19.72 5.02
N LYS A 23 5.80 18.57 4.60
CA LYS A 23 6.65 18.48 3.40
C LYS A 23 5.90 18.10 2.12
N LYS A 24 4.56 17.97 2.16
CA LYS A 24 3.70 17.55 1.04
C LYS A 24 4.10 16.24 0.34
N ASN A 25 4.89 15.39 1.01
CA ASN A 25 5.20 14.06 0.51
C ASN A 25 3.96 13.16 0.55
N TYR A 26 3.78 12.33 -0.47
CA TYR A 26 2.75 11.29 -0.51
C TYR A 26 3.35 9.93 -0.17
N TRP A 27 2.56 9.10 0.48
CA TRP A 27 2.94 7.76 0.90
C TRP A 27 1.83 6.79 0.55
N LEU A 28 2.17 5.68 -0.08
CA LEU A 28 1.29 4.54 -0.22
C LEU A 28 1.79 3.43 0.68
N VAL A 29 0.99 3.09 1.70
CA VAL A 29 1.35 2.10 2.71
C VAL A 29 0.49 0.87 2.50
N THR A 30 1.11 -0.24 2.12
CA THR A 30 0.45 -1.53 1.89
C THR A 30 0.82 -2.50 3.01
N VAL A 31 -0.20 -2.95 3.74
CA VAL A 31 -0.08 -3.81 4.93
C VAL A 31 -1.07 -4.96 4.85
N LEU A 32 -0.90 -5.98 5.70
CA LEU A 32 -1.93 -7.02 5.84
C LEU A 32 -3.29 -6.41 6.21
N HIS A 33 -4.36 -7.00 5.70
CA HIS A 33 -5.72 -6.47 5.80
C HIS A 33 -6.18 -6.24 7.25
N ASP A 34 -5.81 -7.14 8.14
CA ASP A 34 -6.13 -7.14 9.57
C ASP A 34 -5.15 -6.33 10.43
N ARG A 35 -4.00 -5.91 9.87
CA ARG A 35 -2.97 -5.12 10.59
C ARG A 35 -3.54 -3.80 11.12
N GLN A 36 -3.45 -3.54 12.41
CA GLN A 36 -3.79 -2.23 12.96
C GLN A 36 -2.60 -1.29 12.81
N ILE A 37 -2.82 -0.10 12.23
CA ILE A 37 -1.74 0.85 11.95
C ILE A 37 -1.89 2.08 12.83
N ASN A 38 -0.90 2.32 13.70
CA ASN A 38 -0.76 3.56 14.43
C ASN A 38 0.00 4.59 13.60
N LEU A 39 -0.69 5.62 13.11
CA LEU A 39 -0.09 6.65 12.26
C LEU A 39 1.02 7.46 12.96
N ASN A 40 1.01 7.57 14.29
CA ASN A 40 2.06 8.27 15.03
C ASN A 40 3.36 7.46 15.06
N GLU A 41 3.27 6.14 15.23
CA GLU A 41 4.42 5.24 15.20
C GLU A 41 4.98 5.13 13.79
N LEU A 42 4.10 4.93 12.79
CA LEU A 42 4.49 4.94 11.38
C LEU A 42 5.21 6.25 11.01
N ALA A 43 4.72 7.40 11.46
CA ALA A 43 5.36 8.68 11.18
C ALA A 43 6.77 8.80 11.81
N LYS A 44 7.01 8.16 12.97
CA LYS A 44 8.33 8.08 13.58
C LYS A 44 9.25 7.17 12.79
N GLN A 45 8.79 5.97 12.41
CA GLN A 45 9.55 5.01 11.60
C GLN A 45 9.96 5.60 10.25
N LEU A 46 9.07 6.38 9.61
CA LEU A 46 9.33 7.05 8.33
C LEU A 46 10.12 8.38 8.46
N GLY A 47 10.53 8.78 9.67
CA GLY A 47 11.27 10.03 9.89
C GLY A 47 10.49 11.32 9.60
N VAL A 48 9.15 11.24 9.53
CA VAL A 48 8.24 12.38 9.28
C VAL A 48 7.90 13.12 10.59
N GLY A 49 8.04 12.43 11.72
CA GLY A 49 7.73 12.94 13.06
C GLY A 49 6.27 12.70 13.45
N SER A 50 6.05 12.37 14.73
CA SER A 50 4.73 12.02 15.27
C SER A 50 3.66 13.09 14.95
N GLY A 51 2.46 12.66 14.57
CA GLY A 51 1.33 13.54 14.26
C GLY A 51 1.38 14.23 12.90
N ASN A 52 2.40 13.98 12.07
CA ASN A 52 2.54 14.62 10.75
C ASN A 52 1.97 13.80 9.57
N LEU A 53 1.55 12.56 9.78
CA LEU A 53 0.83 11.79 8.76
C LEU A 53 -0.69 11.97 8.87
N ARG A 54 -1.36 12.05 7.72
CA ARG A 54 -2.82 12.03 7.57
C ARG A 54 -3.20 11.40 6.25
N PHE A 55 -4.45 10.97 6.10
CA PHE A 55 -4.96 10.54 4.80
C PHE A 55 -4.90 11.67 3.78
N ALA A 56 -4.49 11.32 2.56
CA ALA A 56 -4.59 12.20 1.42
C ALA A 56 -6.04 12.25 0.92
N ASP A 57 -6.39 13.36 0.28
CA ASP A 57 -7.72 13.56 -0.30
C ASP A 57 -7.85 12.83 -1.65
N GLU A 58 -9.08 12.73 -2.13
CA GLU A 58 -9.39 12.07 -3.40
C GLU A 58 -8.73 12.75 -4.60
N THR A 59 -8.62 14.09 -4.59
CA THR A 59 -7.97 14.83 -5.68
C THR A 59 -6.51 14.40 -5.84
N ALA A 60 -5.76 14.31 -4.74
CA ALA A 60 -4.39 13.79 -4.79
C ALA A 60 -4.30 12.33 -5.25
N MET A 61 -5.28 11.50 -4.86
CA MET A 61 -5.33 10.09 -5.27
C MET A 61 -5.57 9.94 -6.78
N LEU A 62 -6.49 10.71 -7.34
CA LEU A 62 -6.73 10.77 -8.78
C LEU A 62 -5.54 11.35 -9.52
N GLU A 63 -4.87 12.36 -8.96
CA GLU A 63 -3.69 12.96 -9.58
C GLU A 63 -2.53 11.96 -9.68
N LYS A 64 -2.17 11.34 -8.55
CA LYS A 64 -0.97 10.49 -8.41
C LYS A 64 -1.19 9.03 -8.81
N LEU A 65 -2.30 8.45 -8.37
CA LEU A 65 -2.56 7.01 -8.50
C LEU A 65 -3.62 6.68 -9.57
N LYS A 66 -4.28 7.70 -10.15
CA LYS A 66 -5.37 7.54 -11.15
C LYS A 66 -6.53 6.64 -10.66
N VAL A 67 -6.73 6.57 -9.34
CA VAL A 67 -7.84 5.84 -8.70
C VAL A 67 -8.59 6.74 -7.72
N GLY A 68 -9.87 6.46 -7.52
CA GLY A 68 -10.73 7.15 -6.55
C GLY A 68 -10.69 6.54 -5.15
N GLN A 69 -11.41 7.16 -4.22
CA GLN A 69 -11.52 6.67 -2.84
C GLN A 69 -12.03 5.22 -2.79
N GLY A 70 -11.45 4.41 -1.89
CA GLY A 70 -11.78 2.99 -1.77
C GLY A 70 -11.10 2.06 -2.79
N CYS A 71 -10.40 2.61 -3.78
CA CYS A 71 -9.66 1.83 -4.79
C CYS A 71 -8.14 1.92 -4.66
N ALA A 72 -7.61 2.46 -3.55
CA ALA A 72 -6.17 2.53 -3.32
C ALA A 72 -5.53 1.13 -3.38
N THR A 73 -4.48 0.99 -4.18
CA THR A 73 -3.80 -0.28 -4.45
C THR A 73 -2.33 -0.04 -4.80
N PRO A 74 -1.38 -0.92 -4.41
CA PRO A 74 0.01 -0.80 -4.87
C PRO A 74 0.14 -1.01 -6.38
N LEU A 75 -0.85 -1.63 -7.01
CA LEU A 75 -0.91 -1.74 -8.46
C LEU A 75 -1.08 -0.39 -9.14
N ALA A 76 -1.56 0.64 -8.45
CA ALA A 76 -1.67 1.98 -9.04
C ALA A 76 -0.32 2.70 -9.18
N LEU A 77 0.77 2.15 -8.64
CA LEU A 77 2.10 2.75 -8.76
C LEU A 77 2.63 2.81 -10.20
N PHE A 78 2.09 2.03 -11.14
CA PHE A 78 2.48 2.20 -12.56
C PHE A 78 1.97 3.53 -13.16
N CYS A 79 0.99 4.16 -12.51
CA CYS A 79 0.45 5.45 -12.93
C CYS A 79 1.19 6.64 -12.31
N ASP A 80 2.10 6.39 -11.36
CA ASP A 80 2.86 7.41 -10.64
C ASP A 80 4.29 7.48 -11.17
N ASP A 81 4.80 8.69 -11.38
CA ASP A 81 6.16 8.91 -11.91
C ASP A 81 7.24 8.97 -10.80
N GLY A 82 6.95 8.42 -9.61
CA GLY A 82 7.85 8.40 -8.45
C GLY A 82 7.61 9.49 -7.40
N ASP A 83 6.47 10.19 -7.48
CA ASP A 83 6.05 11.19 -6.49
C ASP A 83 5.55 10.54 -5.19
N VAL A 84 5.09 9.29 -5.26
CA VAL A 84 4.53 8.55 -4.12
C VAL A 84 5.57 7.60 -3.55
N LYS A 85 5.91 7.79 -2.27
CA LYS A 85 6.80 6.86 -1.57
C LYS A 85 6.04 5.60 -1.19
N PHE A 86 6.55 4.46 -1.60
CA PHE A 86 5.92 3.18 -1.31
C PHE A 86 6.48 2.53 -0.04
N VAL A 87 5.58 2.10 0.84
CA VAL A 87 5.89 1.41 2.10
C VAL A 87 5.18 0.07 2.09
N LEU A 88 5.91 -0.99 2.38
CA LEU A 88 5.39 -2.36 2.35
C LEU A 88 5.65 -3.06 3.68
N ASP A 89 4.61 -3.69 4.22
CA ASP A 89 4.71 -4.59 5.36
C ASP A 89 5.54 -5.82 5.00
N SER A 90 6.65 -6.02 5.72
CA SER A 90 7.53 -7.17 5.59
C SER A 90 6.78 -8.51 5.63
N ALA A 91 5.69 -8.62 6.41
CA ALA A 91 4.89 -9.83 6.52
C ALA A 91 4.26 -10.28 5.17
N ILE A 92 4.06 -9.36 4.21
CA ILE A 92 3.58 -9.71 2.87
C ILE A 92 4.63 -10.53 2.09
N LEU A 93 5.92 -10.25 2.30
CA LEU A 93 7.02 -10.96 1.64
C LEU A 93 7.52 -12.15 2.48
N GLU A 94 7.60 -11.98 3.79
CA GLU A 94 8.24 -12.91 4.73
C GLU A 94 7.25 -13.90 5.37
N GLY A 95 5.94 -13.67 5.23
CA GLY A 95 4.89 -14.50 5.85
C GLY A 95 4.69 -15.88 5.22
N GLY A 96 5.54 -16.29 4.27
CA GLY A 96 5.45 -17.61 3.61
C GLY A 96 4.22 -17.78 2.71
N HIS A 97 3.66 -16.68 2.21
CA HIS A 97 2.46 -16.70 1.37
C HIS A 97 2.80 -17.04 -0.08
N GLU A 98 2.15 -18.06 -0.66
CA GLU A 98 2.28 -18.34 -2.10
C GLU A 98 1.63 -17.26 -2.98
N LYS A 99 0.59 -16.60 -2.45
CA LYS A 99 -0.15 -15.54 -3.13
C LYS A 99 -0.38 -14.34 -2.22
N VAL A 100 -0.30 -13.16 -2.82
CA VAL A 100 -0.65 -11.86 -2.24
C VAL A 100 -1.73 -11.21 -3.10
N TYR A 101 -2.74 -10.64 -2.45
CA TYR A 101 -3.96 -10.19 -3.10
C TYR A 101 -4.14 -8.68 -2.98
N PHE A 102 -4.45 -8.07 -4.12
CA PHE A 102 -4.67 -6.63 -4.28
C PHE A 102 -5.91 -6.37 -5.14
N HIS A 103 -6.49 -5.18 -4.99
CA HIS A 103 -7.50 -4.67 -5.92
C HIS A 103 -6.82 -4.21 -7.22
N PRO A 104 -7.21 -4.70 -8.42
CA PRO A 104 -6.61 -4.30 -9.70
C PRO A 104 -7.19 -2.96 -10.17
N MET A 105 -6.92 -1.89 -9.40
CA MET A 105 -7.43 -0.51 -9.59
C MET A 105 -8.96 -0.37 -9.55
N THR A 106 -9.67 -1.44 -9.25
CA THR A 106 -11.11 -1.47 -8.96
C THR A 106 -11.35 -2.32 -7.73
N ASN A 107 -12.27 -1.88 -6.87
CA ASN A 107 -12.70 -2.65 -5.70
C ASN A 107 -13.69 -3.79 -6.04
N ALA A 108 -14.12 -3.90 -7.30
CA ALA A 108 -15.00 -4.95 -7.78
C ALA A 108 -14.28 -6.30 -8.06
N ALA A 109 -12.95 -6.31 -7.97
CA ALA A 109 -12.14 -7.50 -8.24
C ALA A 109 -10.96 -7.62 -7.26
N THR A 110 -10.35 -8.80 -7.26
CA THR A 110 -9.12 -9.10 -6.50
C THR A 110 -8.20 -9.89 -7.41
N MET A 111 -6.93 -9.50 -7.47
CA MET A 111 -5.88 -10.11 -8.29
C MET A 111 -4.79 -10.68 -7.39
N GLY A 112 -4.40 -11.92 -7.65
CA GLY A 112 -3.36 -12.63 -6.90
C GLY A 112 -2.04 -12.69 -7.66
N LEU A 113 -0.96 -12.21 -7.03
CA LEU A 113 0.41 -12.31 -7.53
C LEU A 113 1.24 -13.19 -6.59
N SER A 114 2.36 -13.75 -7.05
CA SER A 114 3.36 -14.23 -6.10
C SER A 114 4.01 -13.01 -5.42
N PRO A 115 4.55 -13.13 -4.18
CA PRO A 115 5.29 -12.03 -3.55
C PRO A 115 6.46 -11.53 -4.40
N GLU A 116 7.14 -12.44 -5.11
CA GLU A 116 8.28 -12.13 -5.98
C GLU A 116 7.86 -11.33 -7.22
N ASP A 117 6.80 -11.75 -7.91
CA ASP A 117 6.26 -11.01 -9.07
C ASP A 117 5.72 -9.65 -8.64
N PHE A 118 5.10 -9.58 -7.46
CA PHE A 118 4.64 -8.31 -6.91
C PHE A 118 5.80 -7.35 -6.65
N LEU A 119 6.87 -7.83 -6.00
CA LEU A 119 8.05 -7.00 -5.75
C LEU A 119 8.73 -6.56 -7.05
N THR A 120 8.80 -7.47 -8.03
CA THR A 120 9.31 -7.17 -9.38
C THR A 120 8.49 -6.08 -10.04
N PHE A 121 7.17 -6.21 -10.05
CA PHE A 121 6.25 -5.20 -10.58
C PHE A 121 6.51 -3.83 -9.96
N VAL A 122 6.52 -3.73 -8.62
CA VAL A 122 6.74 -2.47 -7.90
C VAL A 122 8.07 -1.83 -8.29
N LYS A 123 9.15 -2.60 -8.37
CA LYS A 123 10.46 -2.08 -8.77
C LYS A 123 10.49 -1.64 -10.23
N THR A 124 9.77 -2.33 -11.13
CA THR A 124 9.64 -1.95 -12.54
C THR A 124 8.86 -0.65 -12.73
N THR A 125 7.97 -0.27 -11.80
CA THR A 125 7.33 1.05 -11.83
C THR A 125 8.25 2.18 -11.33
N GLY A 126 9.54 1.91 -11.09
CA GLY A 126 10.49 2.90 -10.58
C GLY A 126 10.41 3.14 -9.08
N HIS A 127 9.67 2.31 -8.35
CA HIS A 127 9.46 2.45 -6.91
C HIS A 127 10.27 1.40 -6.15
N ASP A 128 11.21 1.86 -5.30
CA ASP A 128 11.90 0.97 -4.35
C ASP A 128 11.15 0.99 -3.00
N PRO A 129 10.54 -0.14 -2.58
CA PRO A 129 9.72 -0.17 -1.38
C PRO A 129 10.55 0.04 -0.11
N ILE A 130 10.05 0.90 0.78
CA ILE A 130 10.49 0.94 2.17
C ILE A 130 9.82 -0.22 2.90
N ILE A 131 10.59 -1.27 3.21
CA ILE A 131 10.10 -2.43 3.94
C ILE A 131 10.09 -2.12 5.44
N LEU A 132 8.93 -2.28 6.08
CA LEU A 132 8.76 -2.09 7.52
C LEU A 132 8.16 -3.33 8.18
N ASN A 133 8.58 -3.59 9.41
CA ASN A 133 7.94 -4.56 10.29
C ASN A 133 6.95 -3.83 11.23
N PHE A 134 5.76 -4.39 11.36
CA PHE A 134 4.62 -3.85 12.12
C PHE A 134 4.18 -4.78 13.27
N ASP A 135 4.99 -5.79 13.61
CA ASP A 135 4.86 -6.64 14.81
C ASP A 135 5.59 -6.07 16.04
#